data_AF-A0AAW4RMP8-F1
#
_entry.id   AF-A0AAW4RMP8-F1
#
_cell.length_a   1.000
_cell.length_b   1.000
_cell.length_c   1.000
_cell.angle_alpha   90.00
_cell.angle_beta   90.00
_cell.angle_gamma   90.00
#
_symmetry.space_group_name_H-M   'P 1'
#
loop_
_entity.id
_entity.type
_entity.pdbx_description
1 polymer ?
#
loop_
_entity_poly.entity_id
_entity_poly.type
_entity_poly.pdbx_seq_one_letter_code
_entity_poly.pdbx_strand_id
1 'polypeptide(L)' 'MQIGGIQQWVTIEGQDCRNPVVLIVHGGPGNPNTPFAHRLFGSWTRDFTIVQWDQRGSGKTTRQASLPTASR' A
#
# COMPACT_ATOMS: atom_id res chain seq x y z
N MET A 1 2.75 3.05 8.53
CA MET A 1 4.09 2.90 9.16
C MET A 1 4.89 4.17 8.94
N GLN A 2 5.79 4.55 9.85
CA GLN A 2 6.54 5.81 9.71
C GLN A 2 7.87 5.58 8.99
N ILE A 3 8.08 6.23 7.84
CA ILE A 3 9.35 6.22 7.08
C ILE A 3 9.65 7.64 6.62
N GLY A 4 10.87 8.13 6.89
CA GLY A 4 11.28 9.48 6.50
C GLY A 4 10.41 10.59 7.08
N GLY A 5 9.89 10.40 8.31
CA GLY A 5 9.04 11.36 9.01
C GLY A 5 7.58 11.43 8.55
N ILE A 6 7.17 10.58 7.59
CA ILE A 6 5.80 10.56 7.03
C ILE A 6 5.15 9.22 7.33
N GLN A 7 3.84 9.22 7.64
CA GLN A 7 3.06 7.98 7.71
C GLN A 7 2.84 7.44 6.29
N GLN A 8 3.46 6.30 6.00
CA GLN A 8 3.35 5.54 4.77
C GLN A 8 2.26 4.48 4.88
N TRP A 9 1.47 4.35 3.83
CA TRP A 9 0.44 3.32 3.71
C TRP A 9 0.95 2.13 2.91
N VAL A 10 0.75 0.93 3.46
CA VAL A 10 0.98 -0.34 2.76
C VAL A 10 -0.22 -1.24 2.96
N THR A 11 -0.69 -1.83 1.86
CA THR A 11 -1.74 -2.87 1.87
C THR A 11 -1.07 -4.21 1.61
N ILE A 12 -1.36 -5.20 2.45
CA ILE A 12 -0.80 -6.56 2.37
C ILE A 12 -1.97 -7.53 2.25
N GLU A 13 -1.95 -8.35 1.20
CA GLU A 13 -2.96 -9.38 0.95
C GLU A 13 -2.29 -10.69 0.53
N GLY A 14 -2.66 -11.81 1.15
CA GLY A 14 -2.13 -13.13 0.85
C GLY A 14 -2.92 -14.21 1.58
N GLN A 15 -2.95 -15.43 1.04
CA GLN A 15 -3.70 -16.55 1.62
C GLN A 15 -2.84 -17.49 2.48
N ASP A 16 -1.51 -17.41 2.36
CA ASP A 16 -0.56 -18.19 3.16
C ASP A 16 0.68 -17.35 3.50
N CYS A 17 1.09 -17.33 4.77
CA CYS A 17 2.27 -16.58 5.23
C CYS A 17 3.60 -17.13 4.70
N ARG A 18 3.61 -18.33 4.11
CA ARG A 18 4.78 -18.95 3.48
C ARG A 18 4.96 -18.54 2.02
N ASN A 19 3.94 -17.88 1.43
CA ASN A 19 4.00 -17.48 0.03
C ASN A 19 5.12 -16.46 -0.20
N PRO A 20 5.83 -16.54 -1.34
CA PRO A 20 6.79 -15.51 -1.72
C PRO A 20 6.11 -14.14 -1.81
N VAL A 21 6.85 -13.10 -1.43
CA VAL A 21 6.36 -11.72 -1.38
C VAL A 21 6.59 -11.03 -2.73
N VAL A 22 5.56 -10.36 -3.24
CA VAL A 22 5.65 -9.48 -4.42
C VAL A 22 5.31 -8.06 -4.00
N LEU A 23 6.30 -7.16 -4.12
CA LEU A 23 6.11 -5.73 -3.91
C LEU A 23 5.70 -5.04 -5.21
N ILE A 24 4.50 -4.44 -5.20
CA ILE A 24 4.00 -3.63 -6.30
C ILE A 24 4.37 -2.17 -6.06
N VAL A 25 5.18 -1.62 -6.96
CA VAL A 25 5.54 -0.20 -7.00
C VAL A 25 4.76 0.45 -8.14
N HIS A 26 3.79 1.29 -7.82
CA HIS A 26 2.96 1.93 -8.83
C HIS A 26 3.73 3.02 -9.60
N GLY A 27 3.25 3.31 -10.82
CA GLY A 27 3.74 4.43 -11.62
C GLY A 27 3.15 5.77 -11.16
N GLY A 28 3.16 6.77 -12.03
CA GLY A 28 2.68 8.09 -11.64
C GLY A 28 2.41 9.04 -12.80
N PRO A 29 2.30 10.34 -12.49
CA PRO A 29 2.60 10.95 -11.19
C PRO A 29 1.47 10.78 -10.16
N GLY A 30 1.70 9.98 -9.11
CA GLY A 30 0.80 9.90 -7.95
C GLY A 30 -0.42 8.98 -8.09
N ASN A 31 -0.36 7.95 -8.95
CA ASN A 31 -1.48 7.07 -9.26
C ASN A 31 -1.27 5.68 -8.63
N PRO A 32 -1.68 5.46 -7.37
CA PRO A 32 -1.55 4.17 -6.72
C PRO A 32 -2.52 3.14 -7.32
N ASN A 33 -2.08 1.88 -7.35
CA ASN A 33 -2.92 0.76 -7.78
C ASN A 33 -3.89 0.29 -6.69
N THR A 34 -3.67 0.70 -5.43
CA THR A 34 -4.41 0.22 -4.25
C THR A 34 -5.94 0.27 -4.39
N PRO A 35 -6.58 1.28 -5.01
CA PRO A 35 -8.03 1.27 -5.25
C PRO A 35 -8.52 0.14 -6.18
N PHE A 36 -7.64 -0.39 -7.03
CA PHE A 36 -7.93 -1.45 -8.00
C PHE A 36 -7.22 -2.77 -7.66
N ALA A 37 -6.53 -2.82 -6.52
CA ALA A 37 -5.73 -3.93 -6.01
C ALA A 37 -6.35 -5.31 -6.26
N HIS A 38 -7.57 -5.52 -5.75
CA HIS A 38 -8.24 -6.80 -5.83
C HIS A 38 -8.51 -7.24 -7.28
N ARG A 39 -8.86 -6.30 -8.18
CA ARG A 39 -9.12 -6.62 -9.59
C ARG A 39 -7.84 -6.94 -10.35
N LEU A 40 -6.75 -6.26 -10.03
CA LEU A 40 -5.46 -6.43 -10.70
C LEU A 40 -4.69 -7.66 -10.21
N PHE A 41 -4.72 -7.92 -8.89
CA PHE A 41 -3.83 -8.88 -8.23
C PHE A 41 -4.55 -9.89 -7.34
N GLY A 42 -5.87 -9.84 -7.21
CA GLY A 42 -6.61 -10.70 -6.28
C GLY A 42 -6.43 -12.19 -6.55
N SER A 43 -6.34 -12.59 -7.82
CA SER A 43 -6.08 -13.99 -8.19
C SER A 43 -4.69 -14.47 -7.79
N TRP A 44 -3.70 -13.57 -7.66
CA TRP A 44 -2.32 -13.91 -7.32
C TRP A 44 -2.14 -14.17 -5.82
N THR A 45 -3.10 -13.78 -4.98
CA THR A 45 -3.02 -13.94 -3.52
C THR A 45 -2.95 -15.41 -3.05
N ARG A 46 -3.31 -16.36 -3.91
CA ARG A 46 -3.17 -17.81 -3.65
C ARG A 46 -1.71 -18.24 -3.63
N ASP A 47 -0.90 -17.69 -4.54
CA ASP A 47 0.49 -18.10 -4.77
C ASP A 47 1.50 -17.11 -4.19
N PHE A 48 1.07 -15.86 -3.95
CA PHE A 48 1.93 -14.77 -3.49
C PHE A 48 1.31 -14.00 -2.33
N THR A 49 2.16 -13.41 -1.50
CA THR A 49 1.77 -12.29 -0.64
C THR A 49 1.99 -11.00 -1.40
N ILE A 50 0.89 -10.35 -1.80
CA ILE A 50 0.91 -9.09 -2.54
C ILE A 50 1.04 -7.93 -1.56
N VAL A 51 2.09 -7.14 -1.72
CA VAL A 51 2.36 -5.93 -0.94
C VAL A 51 2.29 -4.73 -1.86
N GLN A 52 1.38 -3.81 -1.58
CA GLN A 52 1.23 -2.56 -2.33
C GLN A 52 1.61 -1.37 -1.45
N TRP A 53 2.53 -0.55 -1.94
CA TRP A 53 2.95 0.67 -1.27
C TRP A 53 2.43 1.90 -2.01
N ASP A 54 1.63 2.72 -1.33
CA ASP A 54 1.27 4.05 -1.83
C ASP A 54 2.48 4.98 -1.59
N GLN A 55 3.17 5.37 -2.66
CA GLN A 55 4.34 6.23 -2.60
C GLN A 55 4.01 7.58 -1.94
N ARG A 56 5.05 8.27 -1.46
CA ARG A 56 4.91 9.58 -0.83
C ARG A 56 4.10 10.56 -1.70
N GLY A 57 3.10 11.20 -1.11
CA GLY A 57 2.23 12.15 -1.81
C GLY A 57 1.17 11.50 -2.70
N SER A 58 0.96 10.19 -2.60
CA SER A 58 -0.04 9.46 -3.38
C SER A 58 -0.95 8.62 -2.49
N GLY A 59 -2.18 8.37 -2.97
CA GLY A 59 -3.15 7.51 -2.28
C GLY A 59 -3.36 7.90 -0.82
N LYS A 60 -3.14 6.94 0.07
CA LYS A 60 -3.26 7.13 1.52
C LYS A 60 -1.99 7.66 2.17
N THR A 61 -0.86 7.72 1.46
CA THR A 61 0.37 8.35 1.93
C THR A 61 0.36 9.85 1.60
N THR A 62 -0.48 10.60 2.31
CA THR A 62 -0.54 12.06 2.18
C THR A 62 -0.05 12.76 3.44
N ARG A 63 0.30 14.05 3.32
CA ARG A 63 0.69 14.87 4.47
C ARG A 63 -0.42 14.93 5.54
N GLN A 64 -1.68 14.83 5.15
CA GLN A 64 -2.82 14.83 6.07
C GLN A 64 -2.93 13.52 6.86
N ALA A 65 -2.59 12.38 6.26
CA ALA A 65 -2.47 11.10 6.97
C ALA A 65 -1.32 11.08 8.00
N SER A 66 -0.43 12.07 7.96
CA SER A 66 0.70 12.23 8.88
C SER A 66 0.37 13.10 10.10
N LEU A 67 -0.74 13.84 10.06
CA LEU A 67 -1.20 14.61 11.21
C LEU A 67 -1.87 13.64 12.20
N PRO A 68 -1.51 13.67 13.50
CA PRO A 68 -2.37 13.07 14.50
C PRO A 68 -3.77 13.65 14.29
N THR A 69 -4.81 12.81 14.32
CA THR A 69 -6.18 13.30 14.44
C THR A 69 -6.17 14.37 15.52
N ALA A 70 -6.46 15.62 15.15
CA ALA A 70 -6.45 16.72 16.10
C ALA A 70 -7.33 16.30 17.27
N SER A 71 -6.72 16.13 18.45
CA SER A 71 -7.42 15.93 19.70
C SER A 71 -8.36 17.12 19.86
N ARG A 72 -9.66 16.86 19.72
CA ARG A 72 -10.70 17.71 20.31
C ARG A 72 -10.68 17.51 21.82
#